data_AF-A0A0Q9QZS5-F1
#
_entry.id   AF-A0A0Q9QZS5-F1
#
_cell.length_a   1.000
_cell.length_b   1.000
_cell.length_c   1.000
_cell.angle_alpha   90.00
_cell.angle_beta   90.00
_cell.angle_gamma   90.00
#
_symmetry.space_group_name_H-M   'P 1'
#
loop_
_entity.id
_entity.type
_entity.pdbx_description
1 polymer ?
#
loop_
_entity_poly.entity_id
_entity_poly.type
_entity_poly.pdbx_seq_one_letter_code
_entity_poly.pdbx_strand_id
1 'polypeptide(L)'
;MDRIENLIRGLDPVRAERESSDSPTEIIALPAGNGQQEPGVAMNTEPIDSLHIVGRETGNDGNDAFSDDRPVVVPLRRRRRTAMILAGAAAAAVVAGAVVVGGSLGAESPLPAGTTDPAPSVEPTQQGTADPSPSAEPTAEPTPEPSVEPSGVPTGPPADEGCRVQDVDRVMEQGSDFMSLTPFAADPSHYAVVGCTDEWMAMELTDAGFEANPQDGGNAWYYVARRVDGQWLVETAGYSALTKWEFLPVVDGRTPQEMMDQQFIDVGIPVELRPELVGDAPGAPETRETHELTELGVVFDTRSDWDVVPASQGVDLVNAEVTKVANLQHSNASGLGGVCSQAPVPWQELGAVPVSVTVPGGSEVPARFTLRIFEGNPLIAAPSLIGADQPASGESCMLYNVISGPGTGLLALTTTFAMSPYEQGGALEFSSMAEAEAYAQSEEFAQLAEIADSITVTD
;
A
#
# COMPACT_ATOMS: atom_id res chain seq x y z
N MET A 1 -35.55 20.96 -48.33
CA MET A 1 -35.81 19.58 -47.87
C MET A 1 -35.53 18.66 -49.05
N ASP A 2 -34.88 17.51 -48.85
CA ASP A 2 -34.43 16.51 -49.87
C ASP A 2 -32.92 16.43 -50.14
N ARG A 3 -32.05 16.65 -49.13
CA ARG A 3 -30.62 16.33 -49.26
C ARG A 3 -29.91 15.80 -48.00
N ILE A 4 -30.67 15.36 -46.99
CA ILE A 4 -30.14 14.83 -45.72
C ILE A 4 -30.81 13.49 -45.34
N GLU A 5 -31.10 12.62 -46.31
CA GLU A 5 -31.65 11.27 -46.02
C GLU A 5 -30.79 10.10 -46.53
N ASN A 6 -29.63 10.36 -47.15
CA ASN A 6 -28.78 9.30 -47.72
C ASN A 6 -27.47 9.03 -46.96
N LEU A 7 -27.39 9.39 -45.67
CA LEU A 7 -26.19 9.15 -44.86
C LEU A 7 -26.40 8.25 -43.63
N ILE A 8 -27.59 7.67 -43.46
CA ILE A 8 -27.91 6.78 -42.33
C ILE A 8 -28.56 5.47 -42.82
N ARG A 9 -27.87 4.75 -43.72
CA ARG A 9 -28.14 3.34 -44.02
C ARG A 9 -26.84 2.66 -44.42
N GLY A 10 -26.07 2.21 -43.43
CA GLY A 10 -24.83 1.50 -43.74
C GLY A 10 -23.99 1.09 -42.55
N LEU A 11 -24.59 0.72 -41.41
CA LEU A 11 -23.89 -0.01 -40.36
C LEU A 11 -24.86 -1.00 -39.71
N ASP A 12 -24.88 -2.21 -40.26
CA ASP A 12 -25.49 -3.41 -39.67
C ASP A 12 -24.35 -4.20 -38.99
N PRO A 13 -24.33 -4.35 -37.65
CA PRO A 13 -23.19 -4.92 -36.94
C PRO A 13 -23.22 -6.46 -36.83
N VAL A 14 -24.12 -7.18 -37.52
CA VAL A 14 -24.32 -8.64 -37.28
C VAL A 14 -23.66 -9.54 -38.34
N ARG A 15 -22.55 -9.13 -38.98
CA ARG A 15 -21.91 -9.95 -40.03
C ARG A 15 -20.38 -9.98 -40.04
N ALA A 16 -19.75 -9.87 -38.87
CA ALA A 16 -18.29 -9.97 -38.73
C ALA A 16 -17.79 -11.20 -37.96
N GLU A 17 -18.59 -12.27 -37.84
CA GLU A 17 -18.15 -13.54 -37.27
C GLU A 17 -18.53 -14.73 -38.16
N ARG A 18 -17.95 -14.81 -39.36
CA ARG A 18 -17.95 -16.09 -40.10
C ARG A 18 -16.99 -16.12 -41.29
N GLU A 19 -15.70 -15.86 -41.09
CA GLU A 19 -14.69 -16.16 -42.12
C GLU A 19 -13.28 -16.24 -41.49
N SER A 20 -13.04 -17.32 -40.74
CA SER A 20 -11.71 -17.69 -40.24
C SER A 20 -11.70 -19.20 -39.94
N SER A 21 -11.99 -20.00 -40.96
CA SER A 21 -11.83 -21.46 -40.92
C SER A 21 -11.84 -21.97 -42.36
N ASP A 22 -10.65 -22.13 -42.96
CA ASP A 22 -10.29 -23.26 -43.85
C ASP A 22 -9.01 -22.95 -44.68
N SER A 23 -7.88 -23.53 -44.24
CA SER A 23 -6.80 -24.24 -44.99
C SER A 23 -6.12 -23.62 -46.25
N PRO A 24 -4.94 -24.11 -46.73
CA PRO A 24 -4.16 -25.28 -46.31
C PRO A 24 -2.64 -25.04 -46.11
N THR A 25 -2.02 -26.06 -45.51
CA THR A 25 -0.59 -26.35 -45.41
C THR A 25 0.08 -26.45 -46.78
N GLU A 26 1.15 -25.70 -47.03
CA GLU A 26 2.07 -25.96 -48.15
C GLU A 26 3.50 -26.11 -47.63
N ILE A 27 4.04 -27.30 -47.90
CA ILE A 27 5.38 -27.77 -47.58
C ILE A 27 6.31 -27.30 -48.70
N ILE A 28 7.37 -26.54 -48.39
CA ILE A 28 8.46 -26.27 -49.32
C ILE A 28 9.78 -26.75 -48.73
N ALA A 29 10.43 -27.61 -49.51
CA ALA A 29 11.64 -28.35 -49.22
C ALA A 29 12.92 -27.49 -49.27
N LEU A 30 13.88 -27.84 -48.41
CA LEU A 30 15.28 -27.43 -48.47
C LEU A 30 16.05 -28.29 -49.49
N PRO A 31 16.96 -27.72 -50.30
CA PRO A 31 17.98 -28.49 -51.00
C PRO A 31 19.26 -28.65 -50.16
N ALA A 32 19.84 -29.84 -50.27
CA ALA A 32 21.05 -30.30 -49.60
C ALA A 32 22.31 -30.19 -50.49
N GLY A 33 23.47 -30.18 -49.81
CA GLY A 33 24.79 -30.62 -50.32
C GLY A 33 25.69 -29.51 -50.85
N ASN A 34 27.02 -29.50 -50.69
CA ASN A 34 28.01 -30.44 -50.14
C ASN A 34 29.36 -29.69 -50.08
N GLY A 35 30.30 -30.16 -49.25
CA GLY A 35 31.72 -30.19 -49.64
C GLY A 35 32.76 -29.54 -48.71
N GLN A 36 33.44 -30.42 -47.98
CA GLN A 36 34.78 -30.34 -47.36
C GLN A 36 35.82 -29.42 -48.03
N GLN A 37 36.69 -28.76 -47.24
CA GLN A 37 38.13 -29.08 -47.10
C GLN A 37 38.88 -28.11 -46.16
N GLU A 38 39.48 -28.66 -45.09
CA GLU A 38 40.75 -28.20 -44.49
C GLU A 38 41.88 -28.23 -45.55
N PRO A 39 43.04 -27.53 -45.43
CA PRO A 39 43.85 -27.39 -44.19
C PRO A 39 44.73 -26.13 -44.02
N GLY A 40 45.40 -26.03 -42.86
CA GLY A 40 46.87 -25.85 -42.84
C GLY A 40 47.47 -24.47 -42.49
N VAL A 41 47.93 -24.34 -41.24
CA VAL A 41 49.28 -23.89 -40.77
C VAL A 41 50.05 -22.85 -41.61
N ALA A 42 50.40 -21.70 -41.01
CA ALA A 42 51.80 -21.32 -40.68
C ALA A 42 52.00 -19.84 -40.25
N MET A 43 52.73 -19.69 -39.14
CA MET A 43 53.66 -18.64 -38.70
C MET A 43 54.03 -17.51 -39.69
N ASN A 44 54.11 -16.27 -39.19
CA ASN A 44 55.34 -15.43 -39.12
C ASN A 44 55.04 -13.95 -38.71
N THR A 45 55.63 -13.50 -37.59
CA THR A 45 56.70 -12.47 -37.44
C THR A 45 56.26 -11.00 -37.49
N GLU A 46 56.40 -10.35 -36.33
CA GLU A 46 56.96 -9.02 -35.99
C GLU A 46 57.44 -8.06 -37.12
N PRO A 47 57.85 -6.80 -36.80
CA PRO A 47 57.31 -5.78 -35.89
C PRO A 47 57.23 -4.40 -36.59
N ILE A 48 56.61 -3.38 -35.97
CA ILE A 48 56.96 -1.98 -36.28
C ILE A 48 57.17 -1.21 -34.99
N ASP A 49 58.32 -0.55 -35.00
CA ASP A 49 59.00 0.22 -33.99
C ASP A 49 58.64 1.72 -34.11
N SER A 50 58.80 2.43 -32.99
CA SER A 50 59.22 3.84 -32.87
C SER A 50 58.26 5.00 -33.20
N LEU A 51 57.97 5.81 -32.17
CA LEU A 51 58.26 7.26 -32.06
C LEU A 51 57.83 7.76 -30.66
N HIS A 52 58.73 7.91 -29.68
CA HIS A 52 59.48 9.14 -29.33
C HIS A 52 58.63 10.42 -29.18
N ILE A 53 58.53 10.97 -27.96
CA ILE A 53 59.08 12.28 -27.54
C ILE A 53 58.70 12.61 -26.06
N VAL A 54 59.75 12.78 -25.23
CA VAL A 54 60.05 13.84 -24.23
C VAL A 54 58.88 14.37 -23.38
N GLY A 55 58.90 14.44 -22.04
CA GLY A 55 59.93 14.38 -21.01
C GLY A 55 59.53 15.35 -19.87
N ARG A 56 59.94 15.09 -18.61
CA ARG A 56 60.35 16.06 -17.56
C ARG A 56 60.15 15.51 -16.12
N GLU A 57 61.28 15.45 -15.41
CA GLU A 57 61.61 15.55 -13.96
C GLU A 57 60.43 15.82 -12.99
N THR A 58 60.31 15.32 -11.74
CA THR A 58 61.20 14.99 -10.61
C THR A 58 60.40 14.07 -9.66
N GLY A 59 60.93 13.00 -9.07
CA GLY A 59 61.59 13.06 -7.77
C GLY A 59 60.83 12.25 -6.68
N ASN A 60 61.61 11.42 -5.97
CA ASN A 60 61.44 10.96 -4.59
C ASN A 60 60.38 9.92 -4.17
N ASP A 61 60.89 9.00 -3.33
CA ASP A 61 60.24 8.15 -2.31
C ASP A 61 59.40 6.97 -2.87
N GLY A 62 59.83 5.70 -2.77
CA GLY A 62 60.41 5.03 -1.62
C GLY A 62 59.30 4.35 -0.83
N ASN A 63 58.97 3.10 -1.17
CA ASN A 63 58.53 2.03 -0.26
C ASN A 63 58.14 0.76 -1.03
N ASP A 64 59.07 -0.19 -1.01
CA ASP A 64 58.83 -1.61 -1.18
C ASP A 64 58.01 -2.15 0.00
N ALA A 65 56.82 -2.71 -0.25
CA ALA A 65 56.18 -3.71 0.62
C ALA A 65 54.91 -4.27 -0.04
N PHE A 66 55.04 -5.28 -0.89
CA PHE A 66 53.95 -6.24 -1.10
C PHE A 66 54.52 -7.66 -1.04
N SER A 67 54.23 -8.30 0.09
CA SER A 67 54.44 -9.71 0.35
C SER A 67 53.41 -10.51 -0.43
N ASP A 68 53.88 -11.37 -1.33
CA ASP A 68 53.11 -12.46 -1.92
C ASP A 68 52.84 -13.52 -0.83
N ASP A 69 51.60 -13.58 -0.33
CA ASP A 69 51.08 -14.75 0.37
C ASP A 69 49.66 -15.05 -0.14
N ARG A 70 49.58 -16.01 -1.07
CA ARG A 70 48.32 -16.63 -1.49
C ARG A 70 48.20 -17.99 -0.80
N PRO A 71 47.19 -18.25 0.04
CA PRO A 71 46.96 -19.60 0.54
C PRO A 71 46.33 -20.48 -0.55
N VAL A 72 46.94 -21.66 -0.71
CA VAL A 72 46.52 -22.76 -1.58
C VAL A 72 45.20 -23.36 -1.07
N VAL A 73 44.16 -23.33 -1.91
CA VAL A 73 42.88 -24.02 -1.65
C VAL A 73 43.00 -25.50 -2.05
N VAL A 74 42.83 -26.39 -1.09
CA VAL A 74 42.70 -27.85 -1.30
C VAL A 74 41.20 -28.19 -1.45
N PRO A 75 40.77 -28.92 -2.50
CA PRO A 75 39.36 -29.30 -2.61
C PRO A 75 39.05 -30.52 -1.73
N LEU A 76 38.16 -30.34 -0.75
CA LEU A 76 37.63 -31.46 0.04
C LEU A 76 36.55 -32.22 -0.72
N ARG A 77 36.73 -33.54 -0.68
CA ARG A 77 35.96 -34.60 -1.32
C ARG A 77 34.48 -34.60 -0.93
N ARG A 78 33.64 -34.52 -1.95
CA ARG A 78 32.21 -34.84 -1.99
C ARG A 78 31.95 -36.25 -1.42
N ARG A 79 31.25 -36.37 -0.27
CA ARG A 79 30.66 -37.64 0.20
C ARG A 79 29.14 -37.58 0.11
N ARG A 80 28.62 -38.32 -0.86
CA ARG A 80 27.19 -38.67 -0.98
C ARG A 80 26.76 -39.56 0.18
N ARG A 81 25.58 -39.30 0.75
CA ARG A 81 24.68 -40.32 1.27
C ARG A 81 23.26 -40.03 0.83
N THR A 82 22.49 -41.10 0.80
CA THR A 82 21.37 -41.37 -0.09
C THR A 82 20.05 -41.36 0.69
N ALA A 83 19.01 -40.79 0.06
CA ALA A 83 17.57 -41.08 0.08
C ALA A 83 16.83 -41.65 1.33
N MET A 84 15.69 -41.01 1.62
CA MET A 84 14.31 -41.57 1.75
C MET A 84 13.37 -40.48 1.19
N ILE A 85 12.53 -40.60 0.14
CA ILE A 85 11.44 -41.50 -0.30
C ILE A 85 10.15 -41.46 0.55
N LEU A 86 9.20 -40.64 0.03
CA LEU A 86 7.74 -40.78 -0.14
C LEU A 86 6.82 -41.02 1.08
N ALA A 87 5.75 -40.22 1.23
CA ALA A 87 4.45 -40.42 0.55
C ALA A 87 3.31 -39.49 1.04
N GLY A 88 2.43 -39.08 0.11
CA GLY A 88 1.02 -38.75 0.32
C GLY A 88 0.69 -37.26 0.56
N ALA A 89 -0.34 -36.65 -0.02
CA ALA A 89 -1.34 -37.06 -0.99
C ALA A 89 -1.95 -35.79 -1.61
N ALA A 90 -2.35 -35.88 -2.88
CA ALA A 90 -3.06 -34.83 -3.60
C ALA A 90 -4.53 -34.78 -3.17
N ALA A 91 -5.08 -33.58 -3.00
CA ALA A 91 -6.52 -33.34 -3.03
C ALA A 91 -6.79 -32.08 -3.88
N ALA A 92 -7.27 -32.31 -5.09
CA ALA A 92 -7.83 -31.29 -5.95
C ALA A 92 -9.29 -31.03 -5.52
N ALA A 93 -9.65 -29.77 -5.31
CA ALA A 93 -11.03 -29.34 -5.21
C ALA A 93 -11.25 -28.20 -6.21
N VAL A 94 -11.98 -28.52 -7.28
CA VAL A 94 -12.50 -27.57 -8.26
C VAL A 94 -13.77 -26.97 -7.67
N VAL A 95 -13.80 -25.66 -7.46
CA VAL A 95 -15.05 -24.91 -7.23
C VAL A 95 -15.23 -23.96 -8.40
N ALA A 96 -16.11 -24.35 -9.32
CA ALA A 96 -16.70 -23.46 -10.30
C ALA A 96 -17.88 -22.74 -9.64
N GLY A 97 -17.74 -21.45 -9.37
CA GLY A 97 -18.80 -20.56 -8.91
C GLY A 97 -19.03 -19.46 -9.94
N ALA A 98 -20.02 -19.67 -10.82
CA ALA A 98 -20.49 -18.64 -11.73
C ALA A 98 -21.31 -17.60 -10.94
N VAL A 99 -20.80 -16.38 -10.82
CA VAL A 99 -21.60 -15.23 -10.37
C VAL A 99 -22.22 -14.59 -11.61
N VAL A 100 -23.51 -14.88 -11.81
CA VAL A 100 -24.40 -14.12 -12.69
C VAL A 100 -25.00 -13.02 -11.84
N VAL A 101 -24.55 -11.77 -12.00
CA VAL A 101 -25.33 -10.59 -11.61
C VAL A 101 -25.77 -9.91 -12.90
N GLY A 102 -27.06 -10.05 -13.17
CA GLY A 102 -27.71 -9.54 -14.37
C GLY A 102 -27.82 -8.02 -14.35
N GLY A 103 -27.60 -7.42 -15.52
CA GLY A 103 -27.96 -6.03 -15.77
C GLY A 103 -29.48 -5.83 -15.73
N SER A 104 -29.93 -4.78 -15.05
CA SER A 104 -31.28 -4.27 -15.20
C SER A 104 -31.30 -3.22 -16.32
N LEU A 105 -31.67 -3.66 -17.52
CA LEU A 105 -32.13 -2.80 -18.60
C LEU A 105 -33.60 -2.41 -18.34
N GLY A 106 -33.84 -1.10 -18.36
CA GLY A 106 -35.04 -0.40 -18.85
C GLY A 106 -36.45 -0.95 -18.56
N ALA A 107 -37.27 -0.12 -17.92
CA ALA A 107 -38.69 -0.05 -18.23
C ALA A 107 -39.16 1.42 -18.28
N GLU A 108 -39.60 1.82 -19.47
CA GLU A 108 -40.27 3.07 -19.78
C GLU A 108 -41.70 3.14 -19.21
N SER A 109 -42.09 4.37 -18.86
CA SER A 109 -43.44 4.99 -18.98
C SER A 109 -44.57 4.66 -17.97
N PRO A 110 -45.61 5.52 -17.82
CA PRO A 110 -45.80 6.92 -18.25
C PRO A 110 -46.33 7.89 -17.16
N LEU A 111 -46.25 9.20 -17.46
CA LEU A 111 -46.99 10.30 -16.82
C LEU A 111 -48.52 10.08 -16.87
N PRO A 112 -49.28 10.75 -15.97
CA PRO A 112 -50.14 11.80 -16.50
C PRO A 112 -50.21 13.09 -15.65
N ALA A 113 -50.60 14.14 -16.36
CA ALA A 113 -50.79 15.53 -15.97
C ALA A 113 -51.89 15.77 -14.92
N GLY A 114 -51.82 16.92 -14.26
CA GLY A 114 -52.94 17.48 -13.48
C GLY A 114 -52.61 18.78 -12.76
N THR A 115 -52.75 19.90 -13.47
CA THR A 115 -52.83 21.28 -12.96
C THR A 115 -53.97 21.47 -11.95
N THR A 116 -53.80 22.28 -10.89
CA THR A 116 -54.52 23.55 -10.62
C THR A 116 -54.22 24.10 -9.22
N ASP A 117 -53.79 25.36 -9.18
CA ASP A 117 -53.94 26.33 -8.07
C ASP A 117 -55.32 27.03 -8.23
N PRO A 118 -56.02 27.47 -7.16
CA PRO A 118 -55.78 28.79 -6.58
C PRO A 118 -55.91 28.92 -5.03
N ALA A 119 -55.22 29.94 -4.49
CA ALA A 119 -55.35 30.68 -3.22
C ALA A 119 -56.81 31.10 -2.84
N PRO A 120 -57.14 31.72 -1.65
CA PRO A 120 -56.27 32.46 -0.70
C PRO A 120 -56.61 32.45 0.83
N SER A 121 -55.73 33.13 1.60
CA SER A 121 -55.96 34.03 2.77
C SER A 121 -56.71 33.56 4.02
N VAL A 122 -56.04 33.63 5.19
CA VAL A 122 -56.54 34.23 6.45
C VAL A 122 -55.36 34.68 7.36
N GLU A 123 -55.29 35.97 7.72
CA GLU A 123 -54.63 36.51 8.92
C GLU A 123 -55.52 36.28 10.17
N PRO A 124 -54.94 36.11 11.37
CA PRO A 124 -55.05 37.24 12.31
C PRO A 124 -53.86 37.44 13.25
N THR A 125 -53.62 38.74 13.48
CA THR A 125 -52.93 39.40 14.59
C THR A 125 -53.29 38.84 15.97
N GLN A 126 -52.30 38.66 16.85
CA GLN A 126 -52.38 39.22 18.21
C GLN A 126 -51.03 39.30 18.95
N GLN A 127 -51.00 40.32 19.80
CA GLN A 127 -49.90 41.00 20.46
C GLN A 127 -49.87 40.58 21.94
N GLY A 128 -48.69 40.38 22.53
CA GLY A 128 -48.59 40.00 23.94
C GLY A 128 -47.20 40.17 24.53
N THR A 129 -46.97 41.36 25.09
CA THR A 129 -45.83 41.77 25.92
C THR A 129 -45.76 40.99 27.24
N ALA A 130 -44.58 40.49 27.62
CA ALA A 130 -44.12 40.47 29.02
C ALA A 130 -42.60 40.20 29.12
N ASP A 131 -41.90 41.18 29.68
CA ASP A 131 -40.57 41.12 30.28
C ASP A 131 -40.63 40.29 31.58
N PRO A 132 -39.60 39.50 31.94
CA PRO A 132 -38.73 40.00 33.00
C PRO A 132 -37.24 39.61 32.88
N SER A 133 -36.41 40.51 33.40
CA SER A 133 -34.99 40.37 33.79
C SER A 133 -34.90 40.38 35.34
N PRO A 134 -33.76 40.09 36.02
CA PRO A 134 -32.72 39.05 35.88
C PRO A 134 -32.40 38.34 37.24
N SER A 135 -31.59 37.26 37.27
CA SER A 135 -30.83 36.86 38.49
C SER A 135 -29.66 35.90 38.22
N ALA A 136 -28.44 36.31 38.66
CA ALA A 136 -27.28 35.59 39.26
C ALA A 136 -26.87 34.19 38.72
N GLU A 137 -25.61 33.73 38.61
CA GLU A 137 -24.25 34.12 39.06
C GLU A 137 -23.24 33.15 38.36
N PRO A 138 -21.90 33.20 38.58
CA PRO A 138 -20.88 32.83 37.59
C PRO A 138 -20.55 31.33 37.53
N THR A 139 -20.20 30.82 36.35
CA THR A 139 -19.59 29.50 36.16
C THR A 139 -18.15 29.66 35.67
N ALA A 140 -17.27 28.89 36.29
CA ALA A 140 -15.82 28.99 36.31
C ALA A 140 -15.13 28.93 34.94
N GLU A 141 -13.95 29.55 34.88
CA GLU A 141 -12.97 29.44 33.80
C GLU A 141 -12.51 27.98 33.62
N PRO A 142 -12.51 27.43 32.39
CA PRO A 142 -11.89 26.14 32.13
C PRO A 142 -10.36 26.29 32.16
N THR A 143 -9.72 25.45 32.99
CA THR A 143 -8.27 25.22 32.98
C THR A 143 -7.91 24.52 31.67
N PRO A 144 -6.88 24.97 30.93
CA PRO A 144 -6.42 24.25 29.74
C PRO A 144 -5.75 22.93 30.15
N GLU A 145 -6.30 21.81 29.68
CA GLU A 145 -5.64 20.50 29.76
C GLU A 145 -4.39 20.51 28.86
N PRO A 146 -3.27 19.90 29.29
CA PRO A 146 -2.09 19.77 28.45
C PRO A 146 -2.38 18.82 27.28
N SER A 147 -2.09 19.32 26.09
CA SER A 147 -1.97 18.57 24.84
C SER A 147 -1.00 17.41 25.01
N VAL A 148 -1.51 16.18 24.88
CA VAL A 148 -0.69 14.96 24.79
C VAL A 148 -0.52 14.62 23.32
N GLU A 149 0.73 14.60 22.86
CA GLU A 149 1.13 14.08 21.55
C GLU A 149 0.82 12.57 21.46
N PRO A 150 0.22 12.06 20.38
CA PRO A 150 0.13 10.63 20.16
C PRO A 150 1.45 10.15 19.54
N SER A 151 2.34 9.60 20.36
CA SER A 151 3.36 8.65 19.89
C SER A 151 2.88 7.27 20.31
N GLY A 152 2.33 6.52 19.35
CA GLY A 152 1.85 5.15 19.53
C GLY A 152 3.02 4.19 19.71
N VAL A 153 3.62 4.18 20.90
CA VAL A 153 4.44 3.06 21.37
C VAL A 153 3.46 2.05 21.97
N PRO A 154 3.53 0.75 21.62
CA PRO A 154 2.71 -0.28 22.24
C PRO A 154 2.93 -0.23 23.76
N THR A 155 1.93 0.23 24.50
CA THR A 155 1.99 0.24 25.96
C THR A 155 1.58 -1.15 26.41
N GLY A 156 2.54 -2.07 26.38
CA GLY A 156 2.41 -3.34 27.11
C GLY A 156 2.10 -3.09 28.59
N PRO A 157 1.55 -4.08 29.30
CA PRO A 157 1.29 -3.98 30.74
C PRO A 157 2.55 -3.52 31.49
N PRO A 158 2.41 -2.78 32.61
CA PRO A 158 3.57 -2.33 33.38
C PRO A 158 4.43 -3.54 33.73
N ALA A 159 5.74 -3.44 33.46
CA ALA A 159 6.70 -4.48 33.81
C ALA A 159 6.62 -4.74 35.32
N ASP A 160 5.81 -5.72 35.69
CA ASP A 160 5.86 -6.39 36.99
C ASP A 160 7.32 -6.81 37.21
N GLU A 161 7.73 -6.96 38.48
CA GLU A 161 9.13 -7.21 38.88
C GLU A 161 9.81 -8.43 38.22
N GLY A 162 9.14 -9.14 37.31
CA GLY A 162 9.68 -10.22 36.49
C GLY A 162 10.17 -9.87 35.08
N CYS A 163 9.79 -8.77 34.42
CA CYS A 163 10.05 -8.59 32.98
C CYS A 163 11.09 -7.50 32.68
N ARG A 164 12.36 -7.78 32.96
CA ARG A 164 13.45 -6.80 32.85
C ARG A 164 14.65 -7.37 32.11
N VAL A 165 15.14 -6.64 31.11
CA VAL A 165 16.30 -7.06 30.29
C VAL A 165 17.55 -7.32 31.15
N GLN A 166 17.75 -6.56 32.23
CA GLN A 166 18.87 -6.75 33.15
C GLN A 166 18.88 -8.10 33.90
N ASP A 167 17.73 -8.78 33.95
CA ASP A 167 17.58 -10.07 34.61
C ASP A 167 17.71 -11.25 33.62
N VAL A 168 18.04 -10.95 32.36
CA VAL A 168 18.22 -11.92 31.29
C VAL A 168 19.68 -12.32 31.17
N ASP A 169 19.93 -13.62 31.27
CA ASP A 169 21.23 -14.22 31.02
C ASP A 169 21.25 -14.98 29.70
N ARG A 170 22.40 -14.94 29.04
CA ARG A 170 22.73 -15.75 27.88
C ARG A 170 23.37 -17.05 28.33
N VAL A 171 22.86 -18.15 27.80
CA VAL A 171 23.46 -19.47 27.97
C VAL A 171 24.55 -19.66 26.91
N MET A 172 25.81 -19.71 27.34
CA MET A 172 26.93 -20.05 26.47
C MET A 172 27.39 -21.48 26.74
N GLU A 173 27.33 -22.33 25.71
CA GLU A 173 27.96 -23.65 25.74
C GLU A 173 29.49 -23.49 25.65
N GLN A 174 30.20 -23.69 26.76
CA GLN A 174 31.67 -23.74 26.78
C GLN A 174 32.14 -25.20 26.83
N GLY A 175 32.02 -25.92 25.71
CA GLY A 175 32.41 -27.33 25.63
C GLY A 175 31.45 -28.29 26.33
N SER A 176 31.72 -29.59 26.23
CA SER A 176 30.75 -30.68 26.42
C SER A 176 30.07 -30.79 27.80
N ASP A 177 30.53 -30.06 28.82
CA ASP A 177 30.15 -30.34 30.22
C ASP A 177 29.86 -29.11 31.09
N PHE A 178 29.95 -27.87 30.59
CA PHE A 178 29.69 -26.67 31.39
C PHE A 178 28.87 -25.60 30.64
N MET A 179 27.68 -25.30 31.18
CA MET A 179 26.89 -24.13 30.80
C MET A 179 27.38 -22.93 31.61
N SER A 180 27.81 -21.86 30.93
CA SER A 180 28.10 -20.57 31.57
C SER A 180 26.93 -19.62 31.34
N LEU A 181 26.53 -18.95 32.41
CA LEU A 181 25.54 -17.86 32.37
C LEU A 181 26.29 -16.54 32.36
N THR A 182 26.01 -15.71 31.39
CA THR A 182 26.55 -14.34 31.28
C THR A 182 25.41 -13.38 30.99
N PRO A 183 25.45 -12.13 31.49
CA PRO A 183 24.41 -11.15 31.18
C PRO A 183 24.16 -11.06 29.68
N PHE A 184 22.88 -11.04 29.27
CA PHE A 184 22.49 -11.06 27.86
C PHE A 184 23.06 -9.86 27.08
N ALA A 185 23.01 -8.68 27.70
CA ALA A 185 23.48 -7.42 27.15
C ALA A 185 24.45 -6.74 28.13
N ALA A 186 25.50 -6.11 27.58
CA ALA A 186 26.40 -5.27 28.38
C ALA A 186 25.71 -3.99 28.87
N ASP A 187 24.79 -3.46 28.06
CA ASP A 187 23.89 -2.36 28.42
C ASP A 187 22.44 -2.80 28.15
N PRO A 188 21.64 -3.06 29.22
CA PRO A 188 20.24 -3.43 29.07
C PRO A 188 19.37 -2.38 28.38
N SER A 189 19.77 -1.10 28.39
CA SER A 189 19.00 -0.01 27.75
C SER A 189 19.02 -0.07 26.21
N HIS A 190 19.91 -0.87 25.64
CA HIS A 190 19.95 -1.16 24.21
C HIS A 190 18.81 -2.07 23.75
N TYR A 191 18.00 -2.59 24.66
CA TYR A 191 16.88 -3.46 24.33
C TYR A 191 15.60 -2.99 25.03
N ALA A 192 14.51 -2.99 24.28
CA ALA A 192 13.17 -2.75 24.81
C ALA A 192 12.43 -4.08 24.93
N VAL A 193 11.66 -4.26 26.02
CA VAL A 193 10.74 -5.40 26.15
C VAL A 193 9.49 -5.09 25.32
N VAL A 194 9.21 -5.93 24.32
CA VAL A 194 8.05 -5.80 23.43
C VAL A 194 6.83 -6.48 24.04
N GLY A 195 7.03 -7.66 24.61
CA GLY A 195 5.98 -8.45 25.21
C GLY A 195 6.52 -9.40 26.26
N CYS A 196 5.71 -9.72 27.26
CA CYS A 196 6.13 -10.56 28.37
C CYS A 196 4.97 -11.34 28.98
N THR A 197 5.26 -12.58 29.35
CA THR A 197 4.37 -13.53 30.01
C THR A 197 5.10 -14.14 31.22
N ASP A 198 4.47 -15.07 31.95
CA ASP A 198 5.10 -15.75 33.09
C ASP A 198 6.33 -16.61 32.70
N GLU A 199 6.35 -17.14 31.47
CA GLU A 199 7.37 -18.08 31.00
C GLU A 199 8.23 -17.55 29.85
N TRP A 200 7.78 -16.51 29.14
CA TRP A 200 8.42 -16.00 27.93
C TRP A 200 8.50 -14.47 27.91
N MET A 201 9.57 -13.94 27.34
CA MET A 201 9.79 -12.51 27.13
C MET A 201 10.35 -12.29 25.73
N ALA A 202 9.80 -11.33 25.00
CA ALA A 202 10.32 -10.87 23.73
C ALA A 202 10.89 -9.46 23.89
N MET A 203 12.07 -9.25 23.32
CA MET A 203 12.82 -7.99 23.38
C MET A 203 13.26 -7.59 21.98
N GLU A 204 13.38 -6.31 21.72
CA GLU A 204 13.93 -5.79 20.47
C GLU A 204 15.11 -4.86 20.74
N LEU A 205 16.03 -4.79 19.77
CA LEU A 205 17.13 -3.82 19.81
C LEU A 205 16.58 -2.41 19.56
N THR A 206 16.88 -1.47 20.46
CA THR A 206 16.52 -0.05 20.27
C THR A 206 17.43 0.60 19.24
N ASP A 207 17.04 1.76 18.70
CA ASP A 207 17.89 2.53 17.77
C ASP A 207 19.26 2.83 18.38
N ALA A 208 19.30 3.24 19.65
CA ALA A 208 20.55 3.47 20.38
C ALA A 208 21.38 2.18 20.50
N GLY A 209 20.73 1.03 20.73
CA GLY A 209 21.39 -0.27 20.75
C GLY A 209 21.98 -0.68 19.41
N PHE A 210 21.26 -0.40 18.32
CA PHE A 210 21.72 -0.64 16.96
C PHE A 210 22.90 0.26 16.59
N GLU A 211 22.85 1.55 16.93
CA GLU A 211 23.96 2.49 16.72
C GLU A 211 25.22 2.09 17.50
N ALA A 212 25.05 1.60 18.73
CA ALA A 212 26.16 1.18 19.58
C ALA A 212 26.81 -0.15 19.13
N ASN A 213 26.07 -1.00 18.42
CA ASN A 213 26.55 -2.29 17.93
C ASN A 213 25.95 -2.61 16.55
N PRO A 214 26.44 -1.94 15.47
CA PRO A 214 25.95 -2.13 14.12
C PRO A 214 26.42 -3.48 13.58
N GLN A 215 25.75 -4.55 14.01
CA GLN A 215 25.87 -5.87 13.43
C GLN A 215 24.82 -6.02 12.33
N ASP A 216 25.21 -6.66 11.23
CA ASP A 216 24.34 -6.87 10.07
C ASP A 216 23.02 -7.54 10.51
N GLY A 217 21.92 -6.77 10.44
CA GLY A 217 20.57 -7.23 10.75
C GLY A 217 20.18 -7.24 12.22
N GLY A 218 20.91 -6.59 13.13
CA GLY A 218 20.60 -6.61 14.58
C GLY A 218 19.20 -6.11 14.95
N ASN A 219 18.64 -5.17 14.18
CA ASN A 219 17.28 -4.66 14.36
C ASN A 219 16.19 -5.50 13.69
N ALA A 220 16.55 -6.56 12.96
CA ALA A 220 15.60 -7.41 12.24
C ALA A 220 14.97 -8.52 13.10
N TRP A 221 15.31 -8.59 14.39
CA TRP A 221 14.95 -9.70 15.27
C TRP A 221 14.25 -9.25 16.55
N TYR A 222 13.27 -10.03 16.98
CA TYR A 222 12.86 -10.15 18.38
C TYR A 222 13.73 -11.19 19.07
N TYR A 223 14.47 -10.81 20.10
CA TYR A 223 15.19 -11.71 20.98
C TYR A 223 14.22 -12.30 22.01
N VAL A 224 14.15 -13.62 22.08
CA VAL A 224 13.22 -14.29 23.00
C VAL A 224 13.98 -14.92 24.15
N ALA A 225 13.57 -14.61 25.38
CA ALA A 225 14.03 -15.24 26.60
C ALA A 225 12.95 -16.17 27.16
N ARG A 226 13.37 -17.32 27.69
CA ARG A 226 12.51 -18.27 28.40
C ARG A 226 12.87 -18.28 29.88
N ARG A 227 11.87 -18.37 30.75
CA ARG A 227 12.08 -18.54 32.19
C ARG A 227 12.31 -20.01 32.55
N VAL A 228 13.45 -20.30 33.16
CA VAL A 228 13.82 -21.64 33.65
C VAL A 228 14.28 -21.52 35.10
N ASP A 229 13.64 -22.25 36.00
CA ASP A 229 13.92 -22.21 37.45
C ASP A 229 13.94 -20.79 38.04
N GLY A 230 13.10 -19.90 37.50
CA GLY A 230 12.96 -18.51 37.94
C GLY A 230 13.90 -17.52 37.25
N GLN A 231 14.84 -17.98 36.44
CA GLN A 231 15.83 -17.16 35.73
C GLN A 231 15.48 -17.02 34.25
N TRP A 232 15.68 -15.84 33.66
CA TRP A 232 15.47 -15.60 32.24
C TRP A 232 16.70 -16.00 31.44
N LEU A 233 16.51 -16.88 30.46
CA LEU A 233 17.58 -17.43 29.65
C LEU A 233 17.32 -17.18 28.17
N VAL A 234 18.35 -16.67 27.47
CA VAL A 234 18.41 -16.59 26.01
C VAL A 234 19.39 -17.66 25.52
N GLU A 235 18.93 -18.55 24.66
CA GLU A 235 19.73 -19.67 24.14
C GLU A 235 20.44 -19.27 22.84
N THR A 236 21.72 -18.93 22.93
CA THR A 236 22.49 -18.49 21.76
C THR A 236 22.75 -19.55 20.71
N ALA A 237 22.66 -20.84 21.05
CA ALA A 237 23.01 -21.93 20.16
C ALA A 237 21.88 -22.32 19.18
N GLY A 238 20.65 -21.82 19.37
CA GLY A 238 19.45 -22.40 18.79
C GLY A 238 18.42 -21.46 18.18
N TYR A 239 18.77 -20.23 17.79
CA TYR A 239 17.82 -19.28 17.20
C TYR A 239 16.71 -18.84 18.16
N SER A 240 17.06 -18.39 19.36
CA SER A 240 16.13 -17.64 20.23
C SER A 240 15.89 -16.21 19.70
N ALA A 241 15.68 -16.09 18.40
CA ALA A 241 15.47 -14.86 17.65
C ALA A 241 14.38 -15.12 16.62
N LEU A 242 13.28 -14.37 16.71
CA LEU A 242 12.20 -14.36 15.72
C LEU A 242 12.44 -13.18 14.79
N THR A 243 12.25 -13.33 13.49
CA THR A 243 12.28 -12.19 12.56
C THR A 243 11.12 -11.25 12.88
N LYS A 244 11.36 -9.93 12.96
CA LYS A 244 10.26 -8.99 13.18
C LYS A 244 9.27 -9.01 12.02
N TRP A 245 8.05 -8.57 12.29
CA TRP A 245 6.97 -8.54 11.31
C TRP A 245 7.38 -7.89 9.99
N GLU A 246 8.04 -6.73 10.03
CA GLU A 246 8.45 -5.98 8.84
C GLU A 246 9.59 -6.63 8.03
N PHE A 247 10.28 -7.62 8.60
CA PHE A 247 11.36 -8.36 7.93
C PHE A 247 10.95 -9.79 7.58
N LEU A 248 9.71 -10.21 7.86
CA LEU A 248 9.22 -11.52 7.45
C LEU A 248 9.29 -11.63 5.91
N PRO A 249 9.84 -12.72 5.37
CA PRO A 249 9.85 -12.89 3.92
C PRO A 249 8.42 -13.04 3.43
N VAL A 250 8.06 -12.27 2.41
CA VAL A 250 6.81 -12.46 1.67
C VAL A 250 6.89 -13.80 0.96
N VAL A 251 6.02 -14.73 1.35
CA VAL A 251 5.92 -16.06 0.73
C VAL A 251 4.54 -16.21 0.14
N ASP A 252 4.47 -16.45 -1.17
CA ASP A 252 3.22 -16.62 -1.90
C ASP A 252 2.27 -17.60 -1.19
N GLY A 253 1.07 -17.12 -0.88
CA GLY A 253 0.02 -17.93 -0.25
C GLY A 253 0.17 -18.17 1.25
N ARG A 254 1.05 -17.43 1.95
CA ARG A 254 1.09 -17.41 3.42
C ARG A 254 0.97 -15.99 3.95
N THR A 255 0.13 -15.81 4.96
CA THR A 255 0.00 -14.55 5.69
C THR A 255 1.23 -14.29 6.58
N PRO A 256 1.54 -13.02 6.92
CA PRO A 256 2.56 -12.70 7.92
C PRO A 256 2.32 -13.44 9.23
N GLN A 257 1.06 -13.57 9.65
CA GLN A 257 0.68 -14.35 10.83
C GLN A 257 1.10 -15.81 10.71
N GLU A 258 0.75 -16.51 9.63
CA GLU A 258 1.14 -17.92 9.44
C GLU A 258 2.66 -18.09 9.40
N MET A 259 3.39 -17.10 8.87
CA MET A 259 4.84 -17.10 8.85
C MET A 259 5.43 -16.94 10.25
N MET A 260 4.91 -16.02 11.06
CA MET A 260 5.32 -15.85 12.46
C MET A 260 4.92 -17.05 13.31
N ASP A 261 3.71 -17.58 13.15
CA ASP A 261 3.24 -18.79 13.84
C ASP A 261 4.19 -19.97 13.55
N GLN A 262 4.71 -20.08 12.33
CA GLN A 262 5.73 -21.08 12.00
C GLN A 262 7.05 -20.85 12.74
N GLN A 263 7.52 -19.60 12.84
CA GLN A 263 8.73 -19.31 13.62
C GLN A 263 8.55 -19.70 15.09
N PHE A 264 7.41 -19.37 15.69
CA PHE A 264 7.05 -19.78 17.05
C PHE A 264 7.11 -21.29 17.22
N ILE A 265 6.53 -22.05 16.28
CA ILE A 265 6.59 -23.53 16.27
C ILE A 265 8.04 -24.01 16.16
N ASP A 266 8.83 -23.44 15.26
CA ASP A 266 10.21 -23.86 14.98
C ASP A 266 11.13 -23.65 16.19
N VAL A 267 10.90 -22.59 16.98
CA VAL A 267 11.65 -22.31 18.22
C VAL A 267 10.99 -22.87 19.48
N GLY A 268 9.85 -23.55 19.35
CA GLY A 268 9.16 -24.22 20.45
C GLY A 268 8.39 -23.29 21.40
N ILE A 269 8.00 -22.10 20.95
CA ILE A 269 7.09 -21.19 21.67
C ILE A 269 5.64 -21.55 21.30
N PRO A 270 4.72 -21.68 22.27
CA PRO A 270 3.30 -21.85 21.96
C PRO A 270 2.74 -20.67 21.15
N VAL A 271 2.09 -20.96 20.02
CA VAL A 271 1.60 -19.95 19.07
C VAL A 271 0.56 -19.02 19.70
N GLU A 272 -0.20 -19.50 20.68
CA GLU A 272 -1.17 -18.71 21.45
C GLU A 272 -0.54 -17.53 22.21
N LEU A 273 0.77 -17.56 22.48
CA LEU A 273 1.49 -16.46 23.15
C LEU A 273 1.91 -15.36 22.19
N ARG A 274 1.72 -15.53 20.88
CA ARG A 274 2.19 -14.57 19.87
C ARG A 274 1.64 -13.15 20.08
N PRO A 275 0.32 -12.92 20.26
CA PRO A 275 -0.20 -11.57 20.50
C PRO A 275 0.40 -10.91 21.75
N GLU A 276 0.70 -11.68 22.79
CA GLU A 276 1.26 -11.18 24.05
C GLU A 276 2.77 -10.89 23.95
N LEU A 277 3.50 -11.61 23.11
CA LEU A 277 4.96 -11.50 22.98
C LEU A 277 5.38 -10.50 21.89
N VAL A 278 4.75 -10.53 20.71
CA VAL A 278 5.17 -9.74 19.55
C VAL A 278 4.04 -8.87 19.00
N GLY A 279 2.92 -8.77 19.72
CA GLY A 279 1.73 -8.05 19.27
C GLY A 279 0.89 -8.89 18.29
N ASP A 280 -0.25 -8.33 17.92
CA ASP A 280 -1.02 -8.86 16.80
C ASP A 280 -0.14 -8.85 15.56
N ALA A 281 -0.38 -9.81 14.66
CA ALA A 281 0.19 -9.68 13.34
C ALA A 281 -0.20 -8.29 12.84
N PRO A 282 0.72 -7.51 12.21
CA PRO A 282 0.26 -6.37 11.43
C PRO A 282 -0.85 -6.96 10.59
N GLY A 283 -2.05 -6.36 10.69
CA GLY A 283 -3.23 -6.95 10.09
C GLY A 283 -2.81 -7.39 8.69
N ALA A 284 -3.25 -8.57 8.23
CA ALA A 284 -3.17 -8.90 6.80
C ALA A 284 -3.37 -7.70 5.83
N PRO A 285 -4.08 -6.61 6.19
CA PRO A 285 -4.02 -5.33 5.48
C PRO A 285 -2.72 -4.48 5.40
N GLU A 286 -1.73 -4.58 6.30
CA GLU A 286 -0.57 -3.66 6.23
C GLU A 286 0.45 -4.05 5.16
N THR A 287 0.41 -5.29 4.63
CA THR A 287 1.19 -5.61 3.45
C THR A 287 0.66 -4.78 2.29
N ARG A 288 1.47 -3.84 1.84
CA ARG A 288 1.18 -3.01 0.66
C ARG A 288 1.64 -3.70 -0.61
N GLU A 289 0.82 -3.60 -1.63
CA GLU A 289 1.13 -4.04 -2.99
C GLU A 289 1.32 -2.82 -3.88
N THR A 290 2.47 -2.73 -4.53
CA THR A 290 2.77 -1.68 -5.51
C THR A 290 2.23 -2.06 -6.88
N HIS A 291 1.42 -1.17 -7.45
CA HIS A 291 0.83 -1.30 -8.77
C HIS A 291 1.50 -0.34 -9.75
N GLU A 292 2.11 -0.86 -10.81
CA GLU A 292 2.62 -0.07 -11.92
C GLU A 292 1.68 -0.18 -13.13
N LEU A 293 0.96 0.89 -13.43
CA LEU A 293 0.03 0.96 -14.55
C LEU A 293 0.61 1.81 -15.67
N THR A 294 1.49 1.20 -16.47
CA THR A 294 2.19 1.89 -17.58
C THR A 294 1.24 2.58 -18.57
N GLU A 295 0.07 1.99 -18.85
CA GLU A 295 -0.95 2.57 -19.75
C GLU A 295 -1.59 3.85 -19.18
N LEU A 296 -1.61 3.97 -17.85
CA LEU A 296 -2.07 5.17 -17.15
C LEU A 296 -0.92 6.09 -16.78
N GLY A 297 0.34 5.69 -16.88
CA GLY A 297 1.47 6.49 -16.40
C GLY A 297 1.41 6.77 -14.90
N VAL A 298 1.03 5.78 -14.09
CA VAL A 298 1.01 5.90 -12.62
C VAL A 298 1.56 4.67 -11.92
N VAL A 299 2.22 4.91 -10.79
CA VAL A 299 2.59 3.93 -9.78
C VAL A 299 1.92 4.32 -8.46
N PHE A 300 1.35 3.37 -7.74
CA PHE A 300 0.72 3.61 -6.43
C PHE A 300 0.72 2.32 -5.62
N ASP A 301 0.53 2.45 -4.31
CA ASP A 301 0.41 1.31 -3.40
C ASP A 301 -1.04 1.14 -2.94
N THR A 302 -1.49 -0.11 -2.81
CA THR A 302 -2.75 -0.46 -2.12
C THR A 302 -2.47 -1.40 -0.97
N ARG A 303 -3.46 -1.63 -0.12
CA ARG A 303 -3.44 -2.82 0.74
C ARG A 303 -3.47 -4.07 -0.13
N SER A 304 -2.80 -5.13 0.30
CA SER A 304 -2.77 -6.43 -0.39
C SER A 304 -4.11 -7.18 -0.38
N ASP A 305 -5.06 -6.76 0.46
CA ASP A 305 -6.44 -7.27 0.45
C ASP A 305 -7.38 -6.42 -0.42
N TRP A 306 -6.85 -5.40 -1.12
CA TRP A 306 -7.58 -4.62 -2.12
C TRP A 306 -7.18 -5.04 -3.53
N ASP A 307 -8.18 -5.18 -4.39
CA ASP A 307 -8.00 -5.51 -5.80
C ASP A 307 -7.99 -4.23 -6.67
N VAL A 308 -7.21 -4.28 -7.75
CA VAL A 308 -7.19 -3.27 -8.82
C VAL A 308 -7.79 -3.86 -10.08
N VAL A 309 -8.96 -3.36 -10.49
CA VAL A 309 -9.72 -3.90 -11.62
C VAL A 309 -9.74 -2.90 -12.79
N PRO A 310 -9.46 -3.33 -14.04
CA PRO A 310 -9.55 -2.42 -15.20
C PRO A 310 -10.93 -1.79 -15.36
N ALA A 311 -10.98 -0.48 -15.59
CA ALA A 311 -12.20 0.28 -15.83
C ALA A 311 -12.19 0.93 -17.24
N SER A 312 -13.34 1.47 -17.67
CA SER A 312 -13.41 2.20 -18.96
C SER A 312 -12.56 3.46 -18.97
N GLN A 313 -12.35 4.06 -17.80
CA GLN A 313 -11.46 5.19 -17.56
C GLN A 313 -10.65 4.85 -16.31
N GLY A 314 -9.38 4.48 -16.48
CA GLY A 314 -8.51 4.15 -15.36
C GLY A 314 -8.71 2.75 -14.81
N VAL A 315 -8.60 2.63 -13.48
CA VAL A 315 -8.81 1.39 -12.72
C VAL A 315 -9.77 1.63 -11.56
N ASP A 316 -10.60 0.64 -11.26
CA ASP A 316 -11.43 0.59 -10.08
C ASP A 316 -10.64 -0.04 -8.93
N LEU A 317 -10.70 0.62 -7.77
CA LEU A 317 -10.18 0.08 -6.52
C LEU A 317 -11.31 -0.64 -5.81
N VAL A 318 -11.07 -1.90 -5.46
CA VAL A 318 -12.05 -2.80 -4.88
C VAL A 318 -11.53 -3.28 -3.52
N ASN A 319 -12.30 -3.07 -2.46
CA ASN A 319 -11.90 -3.47 -1.11
C ASN A 319 -12.03 -4.99 -0.87
N ALA A 320 -11.66 -5.46 0.32
CA ALA A 320 -11.72 -6.87 0.70
C ALA A 320 -13.15 -7.47 0.63
N GLU A 321 -14.19 -6.63 0.75
CA GLU A 321 -15.59 -7.01 0.57
C GLU A 321 -16.02 -7.09 -0.90
N VAL A 322 -15.09 -6.97 -1.84
CA VAL A 322 -15.33 -6.95 -3.29
C VAL A 322 -16.25 -5.79 -3.70
N THR A 323 -16.18 -4.68 -2.96
CA THR A 323 -16.94 -3.46 -3.24
C THR A 323 -16.04 -2.42 -3.87
N LYS A 324 -16.49 -1.81 -4.98
CA LYS A 324 -15.80 -0.67 -5.57
C LYS A 324 -15.87 0.52 -4.62
N VAL A 325 -14.71 1.02 -4.20
CA VAL A 325 -14.57 2.13 -3.25
C VAL A 325 -14.07 3.41 -3.90
N ALA A 326 -13.31 3.30 -4.99
CA ALA A 326 -12.86 4.44 -5.77
C ALA A 326 -12.50 4.02 -7.20
N ASN A 327 -12.20 5.01 -8.02
CA ASN A 327 -11.64 4.85 -9.34
C ASN A 327 -10.45 5.82 -9.47
N LEU A 328 -9.31 5.28 -9.89
CA LEU A 328 -8.08 6.02 -10.17
C LEU A 328 -7.98 6.24 -11.68
N GLN A 329 -7.94 7.49 -12.11
CA GLN A 329 -7.78 7.89 -13.50
C GLN A 329 -6.57 8.80 -13.64
N HIS A 330 -5.79 8.58 -14.71
CA HIS A 330 -4.78 9.53 -15.13
C HIS A 330 -4.82 9.73 -16.65
N SER A 331 -4.56 10.95 -17.10
CA SER A 331 -4.46 11.31 -18.51
C SER A 331 -3.51 12.48 -18.69
N ASN A 332 -2.67 12.42 -19.73
CA ASN A 332 -1.80 13.52 -20.15
C ASN A 332 -2.58 14.72 -20.73
N ALA A 333 -3.88 14.57 -20.98
CA ALA A 333 -4.72 15.69 -21.37
C ALA A 333 -4.82 16.71 -20.23
N SER A 334 -4.95 17.99 -20.58
CA SER A 334 -5.31 19.04 -19.63
C SER A 334 -6.61 19.70 -20.08
N GLY A 335 -7.36 20.19 -19.09
CA GLY A 335 -8.60 20.93 -19.34
C GLY A 335 -9.83 20.18 -18.85
N LEU A 336 -10.59 20.86 -17.99
CA LEU A 336 -11.91 20.44 -17.56
C LEU A 336 -12.93 21.13 -18.46
N GLY A 337 -13.73 20.33 -19.16
CA GLY A 337 -14.78 20.80 -20.04
C GLY A 337 -16.15 20.53 -19.45
N GLY A 338 -17.03 21.52 -19.47
CA GLY A 338 -18.42 21.38 -19.05
C GLY A 338 -18.89 22.62 -18.31
N VAL A 339 -19.98 23.22 -18.79
CA VAL A 339 -20.73 24.23 -18.03
C VAL A 339 -21.96 23.55 -17.47
N CYS A 340 -22.15 23.66 -16.17
CA CYS A 340 -23.39 23.28 -15.54
C CYS A 340 -24.34 24.49 -15.59
N SER A 341 -25.61 24.25 -15.96
CA SER A 341 -26.62 25.29 -16.23
C SER A 341 -27.60 25.50 -15.08
N GLN A 342 -27.53 24.61 -14.09
CA GLN A 342 -28.38 24.59 -12.91
C GLN A 342 -27.94 25.64 -11.88
N ALA A 343 -28.81 25.94 -10.92
CA ALA A 343 -28.48 26.85 -9.84
C ALA A 343 -27.33 26.28 -8.98
N PRO A 344 -26.35 27.11 -8.56
CA PRO A 344 -25.35 26.68 -7.60
C PRO A 344 -25.98 26.22 -6.28
N VAL A 345 -25.40 25.19 -5.68
CA VAL A 345 -25.77 24.64 -4.37
C VAL A 345 -24.55 24.76 -3.45
N PRO A 346 -24.74 25.08 -2.15
CA PRO A 346 -23.64 25.05 -1.19
C PRO A 346 -22.98 23.67 -1.10
N TRP A 347 -21.66 23.67 -0.94
CA TRP A 347 -20.86 22.47 -0.72
C TRP A 347 -19.72 22.77 0.26
N GLN A 348 -19.23 21.72 0.91
CA GLN A 348 -18.10 21.78 1.84
C GLN A 348 -17.24 20.51 1.79
N GLU A 349 -16.06 20.58 2.39
CA GLU A 349 -15.15 19.46 2.62
C GLU A 349 -15.30 18.89 4.03
N LEU A 350 -15.14 17.58 4.16
CA LEU A 350 -15.03 16.84 5.41
C LEU A 350 -13.76 15.98 5.39
N GLY A 351 -13.09 15.86 6.55
CA GLY A 351 -11.94 14.96 6.72
C GLY A 351 -10.79 15.21 5.73
N ALA A 352 -10.29 16.43 5.64
CA ALA A 352 -9.16 16.73 4.74
C ALA A 352 -7.84 16.16 5.28
N VAL A 353 -7.24 15.23 4.53
CA VAL A 353 -5.92 14.64 4.79
C VAL A 353 -4.92 15.24 3.80
N PRO A 354 -3.88 15.97 4.25
CA PRO A 354 -2.81 16.44 3.37
C PRO A 354 -2.08 15.25 2.73
N VAL A 355 -1.83 15.32 1.43
CA VAL A 355 -1.07 14.31 0.68
C VAL A 355 -0.15 14.97 -0.35
N SER A 356 0.88 14.27 -0.80
CA SER A 356 1.79 14.72 -1.87
C SER A 356 1.73 13.77 -3.06
N VAL A 357 1.54 14.30 -4.27
CA VAL A 357 1.64 13.50 -5.51
C VAL A 357 3.01 13.72 -6.13
N THR A 358 3.76 12.64 -6.38
CA THR A 358 5.05 12.73 -7.08
C THR A 358 4.81 12.80 -8.58
N VAL A 359 5.39 13.79 -9.27
CA VAL A 359 5.30 13.95 -10.73
C VAL A 359 6.64 13.64 -11.42
N PRO A 360 6.67 13.49 -12.76
CA PRO A 360 7.92 13.23 -13.46
C PRO A 360 9.02 14.24 -13.12
N GLY A 361 10.22 13.74 -12.88
CA GLY A 361 11.34 14.52 -12.34
C GLY A 361 11.40 14.59 -10.81
N GLY A 362 10.50 13.90 -10.10
CA GLY A 362 10.54 13.72 -8.64
C GLY A 362 10.10 14.96 -7.85
N SER A 363 9.42 15.91 -8.49
CA SER A 363 8.81 17.03 -7.78
C SER A 363 7.51 16.59 -7.11
N GLU A 364 7.20 17.16 -5.96
CA GLU A 364 5.93 16.92 -5.27
C GLU A 364 4.91 18.01 -5.60
N VAL A 365 3.68 17.59 -5.89
CA VAL A 365 2.52 18.46 -6.06
C VAL A 365 1.69 18.37 -4.77
N PRO A 366 1.58 19.47 -3.99
CA PRO A 366 0.83 19.46 -2.76
C PRO A 366 -0.66 19.31 -3.05
N ALA A 367 -1.28 18.33 -2.40
CA ALA A 367 -2.67 17.97 -2.57
C ALA A 367 -3.33 17.68 -1.22
N ARG A 368 -4.61 17.36 -1.26
CA ARG A 368 -5.33 16.78 -0.13
C ARG A 368 -6.36 15.78 -0.62
N PHE A 369 -6.56 14.74 0.17
CA PHE A 369 -7.67 13.81 0.01
C PHE A 369 -8.78 14.19 0.98
N THR A 370 -10.00 14.39 0.48
CA THR A 370 -11.13 14.91 1.28
C THR A 370 -12.45 14.33 0.79
N LEU A 371 -13.46 14.27 1.66
CA LEU A 371 -14.84 14.03 1.24
C LEU A 371 -15.51 15.37 0.90
N ARG A 372 -15.83 15.60 -0.37
CA ARG A 372 -16.59 16.79 -0.80
C ARG A 372 -18.07 16.46 -0.78
N ILE A 373 -18.90 17.33 -0.20
CA ILE A 373 -20.33 17.09 -0.02
C ILE A 373 -21.16 18.31 -0.43
N PHE A 374 -22.20 18.10 -1.23
CA PHE A 374 -23.25 19.07 -1.49
C PHE A 374 -24.31 19.04 -0.38
N GLU A 375 -24.72 20.21 0.07
CA GLU A 375 -25.86 20.35 0.96
C GLU A 375 -27.16 20.02 0.22
N GLY A 376 -28.06 19.26 0.84
CA GLY A 376 -29.27 18.79 0.18
C GLY A 376 -29.98 17.67 0.92
N ASN A 377 -31.03 17.14 0.31
CA ASN A 377 -31.69 15.92 0.75
C ASN A 377 -32.08 15.07 -0.48
N PRO A 378 -31.33 14.01 -0.81
CA PRO A 378 -30.21 13.45 -0.05
C PRO A 378 -28.94 14.33 -0.10
N LEU A 379 -28.00 14.07 0.82
CA LEU A 379 -26.66 14.64 0.73
C LEU A 379 -25.86 13.83 -0.29
N ILE A 380 -25.22 14.51 -1.24
CA ILE A 380 -24.44 13.89 -2.31
C ILE A 380 -22.97 14.19 -2.08
N ALA A 381 -22.13 13.17 -2.05
CA ALA A 381 -20.71 13.32 -1.72
C ALA A 381 -19.78 12.43 -2.56
N ALA A 382 -18.50 12.77 -2.58
CA ALA A 382 -17.47 11.97 -3.22
C ALA A 382 -16.12 12.13 -2.49
N PRO A 383 -15.43 11.04 -2.13
CA PRO A 383 -14.03 11.12 -1.72
C PRO A 383 -13.21 11.61 -2.93
N SER A 384 -12.30 12.53 -2.72
CA SER A 384 -11.72 13.34 -3.79
C SER A 384 -10.26 13.69 -3.50
N LEU A 385 -9.38 13.33 -4.44
CA LEU A 385 -8.05 13.91 -4.55
C LEU A 385 -8.12 15.27 -5.25
N ILE A 386 -7.72 16.34 -4.57
CA ILE A 386 -7.75 17.71 -5.07
C ILE A 386 -6.46 18.47 -4.74
N GLY A 387 -6.16 19.51 -5.52
CA GLY A 387 -4.99 20.37 -5.26
C GLY A 387 -5.13 21.12 -3.94
N ALA A 388 -4.01 21.31 -3.23
CA ALA A 388 -4.01 21.98 -1.92
C ALA A 388 -4.47 23.45 -1.97
N ASP A 389 -4.45 24.08 -3.15
CA ASP A 389 -4.87 25.46 -3.39
C ASP A 389 -6.37 25.63 -3.70
N GLN A 390 -7.08 24.53 -3.94
CA GLN A 390 -8.52 24.57 -4.21
C GLN A 390 -9.30 25.07 -2.99
N PRO A 391 -10.43 25.76 -3.16
CA PRO A 391 -11.29 26.16 -2.04
C PRO A 391 -11.79 24.91 -1.28
N ALA A 392 -12.06 25.04 0.02
CA ALA A 392 -12.59 23.96 0.85
C ALA A 392 -14.13 23.98 1.01
N SER A 393 -14.77 25.05 0.57
CA SER A 393 -16.22 25.20 0.53
C SER A 393 -16.63 26.27 -0.48
N GLY A 394 -17.91 26.32 -0.81
CA GLY A 394 -18.45 27.35 -1.69
C GLY A 394 -19.83 27.00 -2.22
N GLU A 395 -20.21 27.63 -3.32
CA GLU A 395 -21.41 27.27 -4.07
C GLU A 395 -21.00 26.83 -5.48
N SER A 396 -21.53 25.71 -5.94
CA SER A 396 -21.35 25.24 -7.31
C SER A 396 -22.53 24.38 -7.72
N CYS A 397 -22.78 24.21 -9.01
CA CYS A 397 -23.73 23.21 -9.47
C CYS A 397 -23.05 21.92 -9.94
N MET A 398 -21.70 21.92 -9.99
CA MET A 398 -20.88 20.75 -10.32
C MET A 398 -19.47 20.91 -9.72
N LEU A 399 -18.89 19.83 -9.21
CA LEU A 399 -17.50 19.77 -8.75
C LEU A 399 -16.73 18.74 -9.58
N TYR A 400 -15.50 19.06 -9.94
CA TYR A 400 -14.55 18.09 -10.48
C TYR A 400 -13.63 17.62 -9.37
N ASN A 401 -13.47 16.31 -9.24
CA ASN A 401 -12.70 15.64 -8.19
C ASN A 401 -11.37 15.17 -8.76
N VAL A 402 -10.54 16.13 -9.14
CA VAL A 402 -9.33 15.91 -9.97
C VAL A 402 -8.28 16.99 -9.69
N ILE A 403 -7.01 16.61 -9.78
CA ILE A 403 -5.87 17.52 -9.90
C ILE A 403 -5.59 17.73 -11.38
N SER A 404 -5.47 19.00 -11.81
CA SER A 404 -5.13 19.35 -13.19
C SER A 404 -3.88 20.23 -13.21
N GLY A 405 -2.80 19.81 -13.88
CA GLY A 405 -1.58 20.60 -13.95
C GLY A 405 -0.60 20.17 -15.06
N PRO A 406 0.34 21.05 -15.46
CA PRO A 406 1.28 20.78 -16.56
C PRO A 406 2.28 19.64 -16.28
N GLY A 407 2.42 19.16 -15.04
CA GLY A 407 3.22 17.99 -14.68
C GLY A 407 2.40 16.77 -14.24
N THR A 408 1.15 16.97 -13.81
CA THR A 408 0.28 15.90 -13.28
C THR A 408 -0.77 15.43 -14.29
N GLY A 409 -0.92 16.12 -15.43
CA GLY A 409 -2.04 15.87 -16.34
C GLY A 409 -3.39 16.10 -15.64
N LEU A 410 -4.37 15.27 -15.94
CA LEU A 410 -5.59 15.08 -15.17
C LEU A 410 -5.44 13.81 -14.33
N LEU A 411 -5.35 13.96 -13.01
CA LEU A 411 -5.25 12.85 -12.05
C LEU A 411 -6.43 12.90 -11.09
N ALA A 412 -7.21 11.82 -11.04
CA ALA A 412 -8.35 11.70 -10.15
C ALA A 412 -8.28 10.39 -9.36
N LEU A 413 -8.51 10.47 -8.05
CA LEU A 413 -8.84 9.33 -7.20
C LEU A 413 -10.16 9.67 -6.51
N THR A 414 -11.25 9.05 -6.96
CA THR A 414 -12.60 9.40 -6.52
C THR A 414 -13.63 8.33 -6.88
N THR A 415 -14.81 8.33 -6.27
CA THR A 415 -15.95 7.51 -6.73
C THR A 415 -16.62 8.07 -7.98
N THR A 416 -16.53 9.40 -8.20
CA THR A 416 -17.07 10.07 -9.39
C THR A 416 -16.21 11.27 -9.80
N PHE A 417 -15.80 11.30 -11.07
CA PHE A 417 -14.93 12.34 -11.62
C PHE A 417 -15.58 13.73 -11.58
N ALA A 418 -16.87 13.80 -11.92
CA ALA A 418 -17.67 15.01 -11.89
C ALA A 418 -18.92 14.74 -11.03
N MET A 419 -19.06 15.49 -9.95
CA MET A 419 -20.17 15.37 -9.00
C MET A 419 -21.14 16.53 -9.18
N SER A 420 -22.43 16.24 -9.28
CA SER A 420 -23.51 17.22 -9.35
C SER A 420 -24.68 16.74 -8.48
N PRO A 421 -25.33 17.61 -7.68
CA PRO A 421 -26.48 17.22 -6.89
C PRO A 421 -27.74 16.99 -7.74
N TYR A 422 -27.65 17.26 -9.05
CA TYR A 422 -28.75 17.12 -10.00
C TYR A 422 -28.69 15.85 -10.84
N GLU A 423 -27.58 15.12 -10.80
CA GLU A 423 -27.33 13.92 -11.61
C GLU A 423 -27.22 12.70 -10.70
N GLN A 424 -27.78 11.58 -11.15
CA GLN A 424 -27.65 10.31 -10.44
C GLN A 424 -26.45 9.52 -10.96
N GLY A 425 -25.63 8.98 -10.06
CA GLY A 425 -24.61 7.98 -10.37
C GLY A 425 -23.22 8.30 -9.80
N GLY A 426 -22.58 7.27 -9.24
CA GLY A 426 -21.18 7.27 -8.78
C GLY A 426 -20.89 8.09 -7.50
N ALA A 427 -21.75 9.02 -7.14
CA ALA A 427 -21.66 9.72 -5.85
C ALA A 427 -22.17 8.84 -4.70
N LEU A 428 -21.60 9.05 -3.52
CA LEU A 428 -22.10 8.52 -2.26
C LEU A 428 -23.32 9.33 -1.84
N GLU A 429 -24.35 8.65 -1.33
CA GLU A 429 -25.53 9.29 -0.76
C GLU A 429 -25.53 9.08 0.75
N PHE A 430 -25.66 10.18 1.50
CA PHE A 430 -25.75 10.14 2.95
C PHE A 430 -27.11 10.67 3.41
N SER A 431 -27.65 10.04 4.45
CA SER A 431 -28.91 10.47 5.07
C SER A 431 -28.74 11.70 5.96
N SER A 432 -27.52 11.95 6.45
CA SER A 432 -27.19 13.05 7.35
C SER A 432 -25.72 13.45 7.29
N MET A 433 -25.40 14.65 7.76
CA MET A 433 -24.02 15.14 7.82
C MET A 433 -23.17 14.28 8.78
N ALA A 434 -23.76 13.81 9.88
CA ALA A 434 -23.06 12.95 10.84
C ALA A 434 -22.63 11.60 10.24
N GLU A 435 -23.44 11.05 9.32
CA GLU A 435 -23.09 9.82 8.59
C GLU A 435 -21.92 10.06 7.63
N ALA A 436 -21.92 11.20 6.93
CA ALA A 436 -20.82 11.60 6.05
C ALA A 436 -19.52 11.86 6.84
N GLU A 437 -19.60 12.50 8.00
CA GLU A 437 -18.47 12.70 8.92
C GLU A 437 -17.93 11.37 9.44
N ALA A 438 -18.80 10.42 9.79
CA ALA A 438 -18.39 9.08 10.20
C ALA A 438 -17.66 8.32 9.08
N TYR A 439 -18.13 8.45 7.83
CA TYR A 439 -17.41 7.91 6.67
C TYR A 439 -16.03 8.57 6.50
N ALA A 440 -15.92 9.89 6.62
CA ALA A 440 -14.66 10.61 6.52
C ALA A 440 -13.66 10.28 7.66
N GLN A 441 -14.11 9.61 8.73
CA GLN A 441 -13.31 9.10 9.84
C GLN A 441 -13.09 7.58 9.77
N SER A 442 -13.61 6.92 8.74
CA SER A 442 -13.52 5.46 8.58
C SER A 442 -12.13 5.01 8.14
N GLU A 443 -11.82 3.74 8.40
CA GLU A 443 -10.61 3.09 7.91
C GLU A 443 -10.54 3.10 6.38
N GLU A 444 -11.66 2.85 5.68
CA GLU A 444 -11.71 2.88 4.22
C GLU A 444 -11.29 4.24 3.65
N PHE A 445 -11.75 5.34 4.26
CA PHE A 445 -11.36 6.68 3.87
C PHE A 445 -9.87 6.96 4.13
N ALA A 446 -9.35 6.51 5.27
CA ALA A 446 -7.93 6.61 5.58
C ALA A 446 -7.07 5.85 4.56
N GLN A 447 -7.50 4.65 4.16
CA GLN A 447 -6.82 3.84 3.15
C GLN A 447 -6.79 4.51 1.77
N LEU A 448 -7.90 5.14 1.36
CA LEU A 448 -7.89 5.93 0.12
C LEU A 448 -6.96 7.14 0.18
N ALA A 449 -6.83 7.80 1.34
CA ALA A 449 -5.88 8.88 1.53
C ALA A 449 -4.42 8.39 1.45
N GLU A 450 -4.11 7.23 2.04
CA GLU A 450 -2.80 6.58 1.94
C GLU A 450 -2.47 6.20 0.49
N ILE A 451 -3.43 5.64 -0.25
CA ILE A 451 -3.28 5.37 -1.68
C ILE A 451 -2.98 6.68 -2.42
N ALA A 452 -3.72 7.75 -2.13
CA ALA A 452 -3.49 9.05 -2.75
C ALA A 452 -2.07 9.61 -2.52
N ASP A 453 -1.53 9.43 -1.32
CA ASP A 453 -0.18 9.86 -0.93
C ASP A 453 0.94 9.02 -1.57
N SER A 454 0.62 7.78 -1.96
CA SER A 454 1.57 6.90 -2.67
C SER A 454 1.68 7.17 -4.18
N ILE A 455 0.78 7.99 -4.76
CA ILE A 455 0.71 8.16 -6.21
C ILE A 455 1.98 8.85 -6.75
N THR A 456 2.62 8.16 -7.69
CA THR A 456 3.68 8.68 -8.54
C THR A 456 3.26 8.65 -10.00
N VAL A 457 3.18 9.82 -10.63
CA VAL A 457 2.95 9.95 -12.08
C VAL A 457 4.27 9.70 -12.82
N THR A 458 4.22 8.80 -13.80
CA THR A 458 5.35 8.41 -14.66
C THR A 458 5.22 8.97 -16.07
N ASP A 459 6.35 9.03 -16.81
CA ASP A 459 6.47 9.63 -18.15
C ASP A 459 5.78 8.84 -19.28
#